data_AF-A0A5C9AW26-F1
#
_entry.id   AF-A0A5C9AW26-F1
#
_cell.length_a   1.000
_cell.length_b   1.000
_cell.length_c   1.000
_cell.angle_alpha   90.00
_cell.angle_beta   90.00
_cell.angle_gamma   90.00
#
_symmetry.space_group_name_H-M   'P 1'
#
loop_
_entity.id
_entity.type
_entity.pdbx_description
1 polymer ?
#
loop_
_entity_poly.entity_id
_entity_poly.type
_entity_poly.pdbx_seq_one_letter_code
_entity_poly.pdbx_strand_id
1 'polypeptide(L)'
;MPSPNPDHPDTAEDSPADRPRFVNWLGFLLVGMLVNGLFVWGMWGVAADPAAGPWVKTLSWLPFNFIATMFYLVCYLKLTAPLFRLPALAMIAANWIVFFAA
;
A
#
# COMPACT_ATOMS: atom_id res chain seq x y z
N MET A 1 30.06 -46.78 20.02
CA MET A 1 29.05 -45.84 19.51
C MET A 1 29.13 -44.58 20.35
N PRO A 2 29.35 -43.39 19.78
CA PRO A 2 29.42 -42.14 20.56
C PRO A 2 28.02 -41.76 21.07
N SER A 3 27.91 -41.38 22.35
CA SER A 3 26.66 -40.88 22.94
C SER A 3 26.27 -39.51 22.37
N PRO A 4 24.98 -39.20 22.23
CA PRO A 4 24.52 -37.84 21.91
C PRO A 4 24.90 -36.89 23.05
N ASN A 5 25.63 -35.82 22.73
CA ASN A 5 25.95 -34.75 23.65
C ASN A 5 24.75 -33.77 23.71
N PRO A 6 24.11 -33.54 24.87
CA PRO A 6 22.92 -32.67 25.00
C PRO A 6 23.24 -31.17 24.98
N ASP A 7 24.51 -30.78 24.88
CA ASP A 7 24.95 -29.40 25.06
C ASP A 7 25.14 -28.61 23.74
N HIS A 8 24.70 -29.14 22.60
CA HIS A 8 24.60 -28.36 21.38
C HIS A 8 23.15 -27.88 21.22
N PRO A 9 22.80 -26.65 21.63
CA PRO A 9 21.55 -26.06 21.16
C PRO A 9 21.67 -26.00 19.64
N ASP A 10 20.71 -26.62 18.96
CA ASP A 10 20.48 -26.47 17.55
C ASP A 10 20.52 -24.96 17.24
N THR A 11 21.65 -24.48 16.73
CA THR A 11 21.68 -23.20 16.04
C THR A 11 20.85 -23.44 14.80
N ALA A 12 19.55 -23.20 14.94
CA ALA A 12 18.63 -23.00 13.84
C ALA A 12 19.33 -22.06 12.88
N GLU A 13 19.87 -22.66 11.83
CA GLU A 13 20.42 -21.95 10.69
C GLU A 13 19.39 -20.91 10.30
N ASP A 14 19.85 -19.66 10.24
CA ASP A 14 19.16 -18.50 9.67
C ASP A 14 18.70 -18.86 8.25
N SER A 15 17.59 -19.57 8.14
CA SER A 15 17.08 -20.08 6.89
C SER A 15 16.67 -18.85 6.08
N PRO A 16 17.20 -18.63 4.85
CA PRO A 16 16.83 -17.47 4.03
C PRO A 16 15.32 -17.40 3.72
N ALA A 17 14.59 -18.48 4.00
CA ALA A 17 13.14 -18.60 3.93
C ALA A 17 12.38 -17.74 4.97
N ASP A 18 13.02 -17.36 6.08
CA ASP A 18 12.38 -16.59 7.16
C ASP A 18 12.55 -15.08 7.04
N ARG A 19 13.31 -14.60 6.03
CA ARG A 19 13.29 -13.17 5.71
C ARG A 19 11.96 -12.83 5.05
N PRO A 20 11.14 -11.95 5.65
CA PRO A 20 9.91 -11.52 5.00
C PRO A 20 10.27 -10.91 3.64
N ARG A 21 9.69 -11.43 2.55
CA ARG A 21 9.94 -10.99 1.16
C ARG A 21 9.73 -9.48 0.92
N PHE A 22 9.16 -8.77 1.88
CA PHE A 22 8.92 -7.32 1.85
C PHE A 22 9.38 -6.67 3.16
N VAL A 23 10.69 -6.41 3.25
CA VAL A 23 11.30 -5.80 4.45
C VAL A 23 11.01 -4.29 4.54
N ASN A 24 10.73 -3.62 3.42
CA ASN A 24 10.66 -2.16 3.36
C ASN A 24 9.24 -1.61 3.08
N TRP A 25 8.38 -1.64 4.09
CA TRP A 25 7.02 -1.08 4.02
C TRP A 25 6.98 0.43 3.76
N LEU A 26 8.00 1.17 4.18
CA LEU A 26 8.12 2.59 3.88
C LEU A 26 8.35 2.81 2.38
N GLY A 27 9.23 2.03 1.76
CA GLY A 27 9.45 2.05 0.32
C GLY A 27 8.16 1.72 -0.45
N PHE A 28 7.40 0.72 0.00
CA PHE A 28 6.09 0.41 -0.57
C PHE A 28 5.12 1.57 -0.48
N LEU A 29 5.02 2.22 0.68
CA LEU A 29 4.17 3.39 0.86
C LEU A 29 4.54 4.49 -0.14
N LEU A 30 5.82 4.83 -0.26
CA LEU A 30 6.28 5.90 -1.15
C LEU A 30 6.03 5.57 -2.63
N VAL A 31 6.31 4.34 -3.05
CA VAL A 31 6.02 3.89 -4.43
C VAL A 31 4.51 3.91 -4.69
N GLY A 32 3.71 3.43 -3.74
CA GLY A 32 2.25 3.48 -3.83
C GLY A 32 1.73 4.92 -3.96
N MET A 33 2.28 5.86 -3.20
CA MET A 33 1.96 7.28 -3.30
C MET A 33 2.25 7.84 -4.70
N LEU A 34 3.41 7.50 -5.28
CA LEU A 34 3.78 7.94 -6.62
C LEU A 34 2.86 7.36 -7.70
N VAL A 35 2.61 6.05 -7.65
CA VAL A 35 1.70 5.36 -8.59
C VAL A 35 0.28 5.93 -8.48
N ASN A 36 -0.17 6.19 -7.25
CA ASN A 36 -1.48 6.79 -7.02
C ASN A 36 -1.56 8.22 -7.58
N GLY A 37 -0.54 9.04 -7.35
CA GLY A 37 -0.45 10.37 -7.95
C GLY A 37 -0.48 10.32 -9.48
N LEU A 38 0.22 9.38 -10.09
CA LEU A 38 0.21 9.18 -11.54
C LEU A 38 -1.19 8.78 -12.05
N PHE A 39 -1.90 7.91 -11.31
CA PHE A 39 -3.27 7.55 -11.65
C PHE A 39 -4.20 8.77 -11.57
N VAL A 40 -4.15 9.54 -10.48
CA VAL A 40 -4.97 10.75 -10.31
C VAL A 40 -4.70 11.74 -11.44
N TRP A 41 -3.44 11.94 -11.82
CA TRP A 41 -3.08 12.75 -12.99
C TRP A 41 -3.70 12.17 -14.27
N GLY A 42 -3.51 10.90 -14.57
CA GLY A 42 -4.06 10.28 -15.78
C GLY A 42 -5.60 10.38 -15.86
N MET A 43 -6.28 10.22 -14.72
CA MET A 43 -7.74 10.32 -14.63
C MET A 43 -8.26 11.76 -14.69
N TRP A 44 -7.42 12.75 -14.42
CA TRP A 44 -7.82 14.16 -14.48
C TRP A 44 -8.38 14.54 -15.85
N GLY A 45 -7.82 13.99 -16.95
CA GLY A 45 -8.33 14.24 -18.30
C GLY A 45 -9.74 13.70 -18.54
N VAL A 46 -10.07 12.54 -17.94
CA VAL A 46 -11.41 11.92 -18.03
C VAL A 46 -12.39 12.61 -17.08
N ALA A 47 -11.93 13.03 -15.91
CA ALA A 47 -12.78 13.73 -14.94
C ALA A 47 -13.07 15.19 -15.36
N ALA A 48 -12.16 15.84 -16.07
CA ALA A 48 -12.37 17.19 -16.59
C ALA A 48 -13.25 17.25 -17.84
N ASP A 49 -13.58 16.09 -18.45
CA ASP A 49 -14.44 16.03 -19.63
C ASP A 49 -15.91 16.32 -19.25
N PRO A 50 -16.51 17.44 -19.70
CA PRO A 50 -17.91 17.75 -19.42
C PRO A 50 -18.88 16.80 -20.14
N ALA A 51 -18.42 16.09 -21.18
CA ALA A 51 -19.23 15.13 -21.92
C ALA A 51 -19.30 13.76 -21.21
N ALA A 52 -18.40 13.49 -20.27
CA ALA A 52 -18.42 12.26 -19.49
C ALA A 52 -19.54 12.31 -18.45
N GLY A 53 -20.55 11.44 -18.60
CA GLY A 53 -21.64 11.34 -17.64
C GLY A 53 -21.15 10.96 -16.22
N PRO A 54 -21.85 11.38 -15.15
CA PRO A 54 -21.46 11.12 -13.76
C PRO A 54 -21.21 9.63 -13.43
N TRP A 55 -21.92 8.75 -14.12
CA TRP A 55 -21.76 7.31 -13.98
C TRP A 55 -20.42 6.78 -14.49
N VAL A 56 -19.92 7.34 -15.59
CA VAL A 56 -18.60 6.96 -16.15
C VAL A 56 -17.50 7.35 -15.17
N LYS A 57 -17.56 8.57 -14.62
CA LYS A 57 -16.65 9.02 -13.55
C LYS A 57 -16.71 8.08 -12.35
N THR A 58 -17.91 7.76 -11.88
CA THR A 58 -18.09 6.86 -10.72
C THR A 58 -17.47 5.48 -10.97
N LEU A 59 -17.78 4.85 -12.09
CA LEU A 59 -17.28 3.51 -12.40
C LEU A 59 -15.76 3.45 -12.60
N SER A 60 -15.14 4.50 -13.13
CA SER A 60 -13.69 4.53 -13.31
C SER A 60 -12.94 4.78 -12.00
N TRP A 61 -13.47 5.63 -11.12
CA TRP A 61 -12.78 6.03 -9.89
C TRP A 61 -13.03 5.11 -8.71
N LEU A 62 -14.21 4.50 -8.59
CA LEU A 62 -14.61 3.77 -7.39
C LEU A 62 -13.81 2.48 -7.14
N PRO A 63 -13.53 1.63 -8.16
CA PRO A 63 -12.67 0.46 -7.97
C PRO A 63 -11.25 0.84 -7.56
N PHE A 64 -10.71 1.90 -8.15
CA PHE A 64 -9.38 2.39 -7.83
C PHE A 64 -9.31 2.93 -6.40
N ASN A 65 -10.27 3.76 -5.99
CA ASN A 65 -10.35 4.28 -4.63
C ASN A 65 -10.40 3.16 -3.58
N PHE A 66 -11.14 2.10 -3.88
CA PHE A 66 -11.22 0.92 -3.01
C PHE A 66 -9.86 0.20 -2.91
N ILE A 67 -9.22 -0.10 -4.05
CA ILE A 67 -7.91 -0.78 -4.08
C ILE A 67 -6.85 0.06 -3.35
N ALA A 68 -6.80 1.36 -3.64
CA ALA A 68 -5.88 2.29 -2.97
C ALA A 68 -6.13 2.33 -1.46
N THR A 69 -7.40 2.38 -1.03
CA THR A 69 -7.75 2.34 0.40
C THR A 69 -7.24 1.07 1.07
N MET A 70 -7.47 -0.10 0.48
CA MET A 70 -6.98 -1.37 1.02
C MET A 70 -5.46 -1.40 1.09
N PHE A 71 -4.78 -0.94 0.05
CA PHE A 71 -3.33 -0.85 0.02
C PHE A 71 -2.78 0.04 1.16
N TYR A 72 -3.29 1.26 1.31
CA TYR A 72 -2.84 2.18 2.36
C TYR A 72 -3.18 1.69 3.76
N LEU A 73 -4.29 0.97 3.95
CA LEU A 73 -4.60 0.30 5.21
C LEU A 73 -3.57 -0.78 5.55
N VAL A 74 -3.16 -1.60 4.58
CA VAL A 74 -2.11 -2.60 4.80
C VAL A 74 -0.79 -1.91 5.16
N CYS A 75 -0.41 -0.84 4.46
CA CYS A 75 0.77 -0.04 4.83
C CYS A 75 0.65 0.54 6.24
N TYR A 76 -0.50 1.10 6.60
CA TYR A 76 -0.77 1.64 7.94
C TYR A 76 -0.56 0.60 9.04
N LEU A 77 -1.09 -0.61 8.85
CA LEU A 77 -0.96 -1.72 9.81
C LEU A 77 0.47 -2.27 9.90
N LYS A 78 1.22 -2.24 8.80
CA LYS A 78 2.58 -2.78 8.73
C LYS A 78 3.68 -1.81 9.15
N LEU A 79 3.42 -0.50 9.08
CA LEU A 79 4.35 0.52 9.57
C LEU A 79 4.30 0.59 11.10
N THR A 80 5.46 0.57 11.75
CA THR A 80 5.55 0.60 13.22
C THR A 80 5.59 2.01 13.78
N ALA A 81 6.20 2.97 13.07
CA ALA A 81 6.30 4.34 13.52
C ALA A 81 5.06 5.17 13.15
N PRO A 82 4.46 5.92 14.10
CA PRO A 82 3.24 6.69 13.88
C PRO A 82 3.41 7.80 12.83
N LEU A 83 4.59 8.41 12.74
CA LEU A 83 4.89 9.44 11.74
C LEU A 83 4.71 8.93 10.31
N PHE A 84 5.04 7.68 10.04
CA PHE A 84 4.91 7.08 8.70
C PHE A 84 3.50 6.51 8.44
N ARG A 85 2.66 6.40 9.48
CA ARG A 85 1.24 6.03 9.34
C ARG A 85 0.36 7.19 8.87
N LEU A 86 0.72 8.42 9.26
CA LEU A 86 -0.05 9.62 8.90
C LEU A 86 -0.17 9.82 7.38
N PRO A 87 0.90 9.67 6.57
CA PRO A 87 0.78 9.74 5.12
C PRO A 87 -0.16 8.68 4.54
N ALA A 88 -0.20 7.45 5.08
CA ALA A 88 -1.13 6.43 4.61
C ALA A 88 -2.60 6.85 4.81
N LEU A 89 -2.94 7.40 5.99
CA LEU A 89 -4.27 7.95 6.25
C LEU A 89 -4.57 9.17 5.38
N ALA A 90 -3.59 10.06 5.20
CA ALA A 90 -3.72 11.23 4.34
C ALA A 90 -4.01 10.84 2.89
N MET A 91 -3.36 9.79 2.37
CA MET A 91 -3.60 9.29 1.01
C MET A 91 -4.99 8.68 0.86
N ILE A 92 -5.49 7.95 1.88
CA ILE A 92 -6.88 7.48 1.87
C ILE A 92 -7.83 8.67 1.75
N ALA A 93 -7.70 9.65 2.65
CA ALA A 93 -8.55 10.84 2.64
C ALA A 93 -8.45 11.60 1.31
N ALA A 94 -7.23 11.83 0.81
CA ALA A 94 -6.99 12.53 -0.45
C ALA A 94 -7.68 11.84 -1.63
N ASN A 95 -7.62 10.51 -1.72
CA ASN A 95 -8.24 9.75 -2.79
C ASN A 95 -9.76 9.96 -2.85
N TRP A 96 -10.43 9.88 -1.70
CA TRP A 96 -11.87 10.11 -1.62
C TRP A 96 -12.22 11.58 -1.87
N ILE A 97 -11.42 12.53 -1.39
CA ILE A 97 -11.63 13.96 -1.67
C ILE A 97 -11.55 14.24 -3.16
N VAL A 98 -10.54 13.72 -3.86
CA VAL A 98 -10.39 13.92 -5.29
C VAL A 98 -11.57 13.31 -6.04
N PHE A 99 -12.05 12.13 -5.64
CA PHE A 99 -13.24 11.54 -6.23
C PHE A 99 -14.49 12.43 -6.15
N PHE A 100 -14.71 13.11 -5.02
CA PHE A 100 -15.87 13.99 -4.86
C PHE A 100 -15.67 15.39 -5.47
N ALA A 101 -14.43 15.82 -5.66
CA ALA A 101 -14.09 17.14 -6.20
C ALA A 101 -13.94 17.16 -7.73
N ALA A 102 -13.73 16.00 -8.36
CA ALA A 102 -13.50 15.84 -9.81
C ALA A 102 -14.78 15.43 -10.57
#